data_AF-A0A7J0EC89-F1
#
_entry.id   AF-A0A7J0EC89-F1
#
_cell.length_a   1.000
_cell.length_b   1.000
_cell.length_c   1.000
_cell.angle_alpha   90.00
_cell.angle_beta   90.00
_cell.angle_gamma   90.00
#
_symmetry.space_group_name_H-M   'P 1'
#
loop_
_entity.id
_entity.type
_entity.pdbx_description
1 polymer ?
#
loop_
_entity_poly.entity_id
_entity_poly.type
_entity_poly.pdbx_seq_one_letter_code
_entity_poly.pdbx_strand_id
1 'polypeptide(L)'
;MEGAKNFSDNQRKRRRKKNSENWRNKVSFSASLPEEVSGGFADGTICLVKYSTDPFSDMRESILEMIQSVGVQDWEELEELVYCYIVLNPSEIDH
;
A
#
# COMPACT_ATOMS: atom_id res chain seq x y z
N MET A 1 -30.82 22.80 -27.60
CA MET A 1 -29.51 23.14 -26.97
C MET A 1 -29.20 22.20 -25.79
N GLU A 2 -29.32 20.87 -25.96
CA GLU A 2 -29.08 19.89 -24.86
C GLU A 2 -27.81 19.05 -25.03
N GLY A 3 -27.29 18.91 -26.27
CA GLY A 3 -26.12 18.07 -26.55
C GLY A 3 -24.81 18.56 -25.93
N ALA A 4 -24.65 19.87 -25.72
CA ALA A 4 -23.41 20.45 -25.17
C ALA A 4 -23.25 20.25 -23.65
N LYS A 5 -24.36 20.18 -22.89
CA LYS A 5 -24.33 19.88 -21.44
C LYS A 5 -23.94 18.43 -21.16
N ASN A 6 -24.50 17.50 -21.93
CA ASN A 6 -24.23 16.06 -21.75
C ASN A 6 -22.76 15.69 -22.02
N PHE A 7 -22.11 16.37 -22.99
CA PHE A 7 -20.70 16.15 -23.29
C PHE A 7 -19.78 16.64 -22.17
N SER A 8 -20.09 17.81 -21.58
CA SER A 8 -19.30 18.43 -20.51
C SER A 8 -19.47 17.71 -19.16
N ASP A 9 -20.66 17.19 -18.86
CA ASP A 9 -20.90 16.36 -17.67
C ASP A 9 -20.20 15.00 -17.75
N ASN A 10 -20.15 14.39 -18.94
CA ASN A 10 -19.45 13.13 -19.15
C ASN A 10 -17.92 13.29 -19.02
N GLN A 11 -17.36 14.42 -19.48
CA GLN A 11 -15.95 14.75 -19.24
C GLN A 11 -15.65 14.97 -17.75
N ARG A 12 -16.53 15.64 -17.00
CA ARG A 12 -16.39 15.81 -15.54
C ARG A 12 -16.43 14.48 -14.78
N LYS A 13 -17.35 13.57 -15.15
CA LYS A 13 -17.41 12.21 -14.57
C LYS A 13 -16.13 11.40 -14.86
N ARG A 14 -15.63 11.44 -16.10
CA ARG A 14 -14.37 10.77 -16.48
C ARG A 14 -13.15 11.31 -15.73
N ARG A 15 -13.05 12.62 -15.53
CA ARG A 15 -11.98 13.25 -14.73
C ARG A 15 -12.05 12.85 -13.26
N ARG A 16 -13.25 12.77 -12.67
CA ARG A 16 -13.44 12.30 -11.28
C ARG A 16 -13.05 10.83 -11.11
N LYS A 17 -13.40 9.97 -12.07
CA LYS A 17 -13.02 8.55 -12.04
C LYS A 17 -11.51 8.34 -12.15
N LYS A 18 -10.84 9.04 -13.08
CA LYS A 18 -9.37 9.05 -13.19
C LYS A 18 -8.68 9.54 -11.92
N ASN A 19 -9.22 10.56 -11.25
CA ASN A 19 -8.61 11.09 -10.03
C ASN A 19 -8.77 10.14 -8.83
N SER A 20 -9.89 9.40 -8.76
CA SER A 20 -10.13 8.35 -7.75
C SER A 20 -9.18 7.16 -7.93
N GLU A 21 -8.96 6.70 -9.16
CA GLU A 21 -8.00 5.64 -9.46
C GLU A 21 -6.56 6.07 -9.14
N ASN A 22 -6.23 7.35 -9.36
CA ASN A 22 -4.90 7.88 -9.06
C ASN A 22 -4.59 7.94 -7.55
N TRP A 23 -5.61 8.03 -6.69
CA TRP A 23 -5.43 7.98 -5.23
C TRP A 23 -5.15 6.57 -4.72
N ARG A 24 -5.75 5.54 -5.34
CA ARG A 24 -5.53 4.13 -4.97
C ARG A 24 -4.08 3.65 -5.16
N ASN A 25 -3.32 4.35 -6.00
CA ASN A 25 -1.93 4.02 -6.34
C ASN A 25 -0.94 5.03 -5.76
N LYS A 26 -1.36 5.89 -4.82
CA LYS A 26 -0.46 6.86 -4.22
C LYS A 26 0.46 6.12 -3.22
N VAL A 27 1.74 6.13 -3.53
CA VAL A 27 2.81 5.61 -2.67
C VAL A 27 3.69 6.74 -2.14
N SER A 28 4.23 6.59 -0.93
CA SER A 28 5.15 7.53 -0.27
C SER A 28 6.35 6.79 0.29
N PHE A 29 7.56 7.35 0.16
CA PHE A 29 8.81 6.81 0.71
C PHE A 29 9.12 7.34 2.11
N SER A 30 8.07 7.59 2.90
CA SER A 30 8.18 8.14 4.26
C SER A 30 8.31 7.08 5.35
N ALA A 31 8.25 5.79 4.98
CA ALA A 31 8.39 4.68 5.90
C ALA A 31 9.84 4.22 5.98
N SER A 32 10.27 3.88 7.18
CA SER A 32 11.58 3.28 7.45
C SER A 32 11.37 2.05 8.33
N LEU A 33 12.21 1.03 8.15
CA LEU A 33 12.19 -0.14 9.03
C LEU A 33 12.54 0.27 10.48
N PRO A 34 11.94 -0.39 11.48
CA PRO A 34 12.37 -0.28 12.87
C PRO A 34 13.83 -0.73 13.02
N GLU A 35 14.59 -0.07 13.91
CA GLU A 35 16.02 -0.37 14.16
C GLU A 35 16.26 -1.79 14.72
N GLU A 36 15.21 -2.41 15.23
CA GLU A 36 15.20 -3.77 15.79
C GLU A 36 15.19 -4.87 14.70
N VAL A 37 14.78 -4.51 13.48
CA VAL A 37 14.80 -5.39 12.32
C VAL A 37 16.25 -5.52 11.88
N SER A 38 16.80 -6.72 12.02
CA SER A 38 18.22 -7.00 11.82
C SER A 38 18.46 -8.23 10.94
N GLY A 39 17.39 -8.90 10.50
CA GLY A 39 17.43 -10.06 9.63
C GLY A 39 17.45 -9.70 8.14
N GLY A 40 16.97 -10.63 7.31
CA GLY A 40 17.06 -10.58 5.84
C GLY A 40 16.40 -9.35 5.19
N PHE A 41 15.59 -8.61 5.94
CA PHE A 41 14.94 -7.38 5.46
C PHE A 41 15.73 -6.10 5.75
N ALA A 42 16.70 -6.10 6.67
CA ALA A 42 17.39 -4.88 7.09
C ALA A 42 18.30 -4.28 6.00
N ASP A 43 18.88 -5.13 5.14
CA ASP A 43 19.79 -4.71 4.08
C ASP A 43 19.11 -4.72 2.70
N GLY A 44 19.08 -3.58 2.02
CA GLY A 44 18.55 -3.45 0.66
C GLY A 44 17.02 -3.38 0.50
N THR A 45 16.23 -3.52 1.57
CA THR A 45 14.76 -3.35 1.51
C THR A 45 14.36 -1.89 1.54
N ILE A 46 13.36 -1.52 0.73
CA ILE A 46 12.78 -0.18 0.70
C ILE A 46 11.35 -0.26 1.24
N CYS A 47 11.08 0.49 2.31
CA CYS A 47 9.72 0.64 2.83
C CYS A 47 8.98 1.79 2.14
N LEU A 48 7.70 1.53 1.82
CA LEU A 48 6.81 2.51 1.21
C LEU A 48 5.43 2.43 1.85
N VAL A 49 4.80 3.59 1.98
CA VAL A 49 3.42 3.73 2.46
C VAL A 49 2.50 3.75 1.24
N LYS A 50 1.52 2.85 1.20
CA LYS A 50 0.47 2.83 0.18
C LYS A 50 -0.83 3.36 0.78
N TYR A 51 -1.43 4.37 0.15
CA TYR A 51 -2.78 4.80 0.53
C TYR A 51 -3.81 3.87 -0.11
N SER A 52 -4.45 3.05 0.72
CA SER A 52 -5.43 2.06 0.27
C SER A 52 -6.84 2.32 0.81
N THR A 53 -7.83 1.96 0.00
CA THR A 53 -9.24 1.85 0.45
C THR A 53 -9.53 0.51 1.13
N ASP A 54 -8.64 -0.48 0.99
CA ASP A 54 -8.73 -1.81 1.60
C ASP A 54 -7.33 -2.27 2.06
N PRO A 55 -6.82 -1.69 3.15
CA PRO A 55 -5.45 -1.96 3.62
C PRO A 55 -5.24 -3.41 4.05
N PHE A 56 -6.28 -4.11 4.50
CA PHE A 56 -6.18 -5.51 4.91
C PHE A 56 -5.93 -6.45 3.73
N SER A 57 -6.66 -6.29 2.64
CA SER A 57 -6.42 -7.07 1.42
C SER A 57 -5.05 -6.76 0.82
N ASP A 58 -4.68 -5.47 0.77
CA ASP A 58 -3.37 -5.05 0.26
C ASP A 58 -2.21 -5.61 1.09
N MET A 59 -2.33 -5.62 2.42
CA MET A 59 -1.33 -6.22 3.31
C MET A 59 -1.20 -7.72 3.04
N ARG A 60 -2.32 -8.42 2.91
CA ARG A 60 -2.33 -9.86 2.61
C ARG A 60 -1.66 -10.16 1.27
N GLU A 61 -1.96 -9.38 0.23
CA GLU A 61 -1.31 -9.52 -1.08
C GLU A 61 0.19 -9.26 -0.99
N SER A 62 0.60 -8.20 -0.27
CA SER A 62 2.02 -7.84 -0.15
C SER A 62 2.82 -8.91 0.63
N ILE A 63 2.27 -9.51 1.67
CA ILE A 63 2.90 -10.64 2.39
C ILE A 63 3.07 -11.85 1.46
N LEU A 64 2.04 -12.18 0.67
CA LEU A 64 2.11 -13.27 -0.28
C LEU A 64 3.17 -13.04 -1.37
N GLU A 65 3.33 -11.79 -1.82
CA GLU A 65 4.39 -11.41 -2.76
C GLU A 65 5.79 -11.58 -2.16
N MET A 66 5.99 -11.21 -0.90
CA MET A 66 7.28 -11.40 -0.21
C MET A 66 7.62 -12.90 -0.08
N ILE A 67 6.65 -13.75 0.24
CA ILE A 67 6.83 -15.20 0.28
C ILE A 67 7.19 -15.77 -1.10
N GLN A 68 6.47 -15.35 -2.15
CA GLN A 68 6.64 -15.93 -3.49
C GLN A 68 7.85 -15.38 -4.25
N SER A 69 8.15 -14.09 -4.10
CA SER A 69 9.11 -13.38 -4.94
C SER A 69 10.44 -13.10 -4.24
N VAL A 70 10.39 -12.79 -2.94
CA VAL A 70 11.60 -12.55 -2.12
C VAL A 70 12.09 -13.86 -1.49
N GLY A 71 11.18 -14.81 -1.30
CA GLY A 71 11.53 -16.17 -0.87
C GLY A 71 11.52 -16.35 0.64
N VAL A 72 10.64 -15.64 1.35
CA VAL A 72 10.40 -15.86 2.78
C VAL A 72 9.96 -17.31 3.01
N GLN A 73 10.75 -18.09 3.75
CA GLN A 73 10.60 -19.55 3.81
C GLN A 73 10.52 -20.14 5.21
N ASP A 74 11.12 -19.49 6.21
CA ASP A 74 11.08 -19.96 7.60
C ASP A 74 10.15 -19.12 8.49
N TRP A 75 10.02 -19.54 9.74
CA TRP A 75 9.11 -18.91 10.68
C TRP A 75 9.65 -17.56 11.15
N GLU A 76 10.96 -17.47 11.36
CA GLU A 76 11.66 -16.29 11.84
C GLU A 76 11.53 -15.12 10.84
N GLU A 77 11.73 -15.37 9.55
CA GLU A 77 11.53 -14.39 8.48
C GLU A 77 10.06 -13.96 8.37
N LEU A 78 9.12 -14.90 8.52
CA LEU A 78 7.70 -14.58 8.47
C LEU A 78 7.27 -13.73 9.67
N GLU A 79 7.79 -14.03 10.86
CA GLU A 79 7.55 -13.26 12.08
C GLU A 79 8.10 -11.83 11.94
N GLU A 80 9.33 -11.67 11.46
CA GLU A 80 9.94 -10.36 11.21
C GLU A 80 9.16 -9.57 10.15
N LEU A 81 8.69 -10.23 9.08
CA LEU A 81 7.86 -9.62 8.05
C LEU A 81 6.54 -9.10 8.63
N VAL A 82 5.83 -9.91 9.43
CA VAL A 82 4.57 -9.52 10.06
C VAL A 82 4.79 -8.40 11.08
N TYR A 83 5.89 -8.46 11.85
CA TYR A 83 6.28 -7.39 12.77
C TYR A 83 6.44 -6.04 12.04
N CYS A 84 7.18 -6.03 10.93
CA CYS A 84 7.33 -4.84 10.09
C CYS A 84 5.98 -4.28 9.65
N TYR A 85 5.05 -5.12 9.20
CA TYR A 85 3.71 -4.67 8.78
C TYR A 85 2.92 -4.01 9.90
N ILE A 86 2.94 -4.57 11.11
CA ILE A 86 2.21 -4.02 12.26
C ILE A 86 2.79 -2.66 12.64
N VAL A 87 4.12 -2.53 12.72
CA VAL A 87 4.77 -1.27 13.10
C VAL A 87 4.58 -0.19 12.03
N LEU A 88 4.64 -0.57 10.75
CA LEU A 88 4.47 0.37 9.63
C LEU A 88 3.01 0.76 9.38
N ASN A 89 2.04 0.00 9.90
CA ASN A 89 0.62 0.28 9.77
C ASN A 89 -0.03 0.41 11.16
N PRO A 90 0.37 1.42 11.97
CA PRO A 90 -0.30 1.67 13.22
C PRO A 90 -1.77 1.96 12.93
N SER A 91 -2.67 1.40 13.73
CA SER A 91 -4.07 1.81 13.68
C SER A 91 -4.12 3.29 14.03
N GLU A 92 -4.46 4.15 13.07
CA GLU A 92 -5.03 5.46 13.37
C GLU A 92 -6.34 5.20 14.12
N ILE A 93 -6.25 5.00 15.43
CA ILE A 93 -7.39 5.07 16.32
C ILE A 93 -7.69 6.57 16.40
N ASP A 94 -8.47 7.06 15.45
CA ASP A 94 -9.06 8.39 15.51
C ASP A 94 -9.99 8.39 16.74
N HIS A 95 -9.53 8.98 17.85
CA HIS A 95 -10.26 9.10 19.12
C HIS A 95 -11.28 10.24 19.07
#